data_AF-A0A354PFE5-F1
#
_entry.id   AF-A0A354PFE5-F1
#
_cell.length_a   1.000
_cell.length_b   1.000
_cell.length_c   1.000
_cell.angle_alpha   90.00
_cell.angle_beta   90.00
_cell.angle_gamma   90.00
#
_symmetry.space_group_name_H-M   'P 1'
#
loop_
_entity.id
_entity.type
_entity.pdbx_description
1 polymer ?
#
loop_
_entity_poly.entity_id
_entity_poly.type
_entity_poly.pdbx_seq_one_letter_code
_entity_poly.pdbx_strand_id
1 'polypeptide(L)'
;MKTKLTTAIGLRKRFRLATAGLLVLSSPLALSSSHSTATAQTVNENGSSPTAAADTKTTPIASMHEPTTLAVVKIDLASVDPTQIAQWAEKVSGKKSLPPALVMLVDGFVNSLRNASVKDLSITMSTADLMQGTPAVIARTDNPAILNGMLAMLWQQAFPDRPLTLKLVDGVAFFGSAETVQRLTSETNRGSDRFALLQSHPLLDHQIMLSLPEEARRDLAAVWPDRMPAASPVQFSPRQMASDLESVQIGFRLPPQPGLDFSVQAVDAAAAGRIETITKAAIKSASPYLDRVTIESNGPAIRISISSEDLEALISQGIGIAIARQK
;
A
#
# COMPACT_ATOMS: atom_id res chain seq x y z
N MET A 1 10.65 -22.55 -40.67
CA MET A 1 11.41 -22.12 -39.47
C MET A 1 10.42 -21.66 -38.42
N LYS A 2 10.32 -22.37 -37.29
CA LYS A 2 9.41 -22.08 -36.17
C LYS A 2 10.25 -21.64 -34.97
N THR A 3 10.39 -20.34 -34.76
CA THR A 3 11.04 -19.78 -33.57
C THR A 3 10.01 -19.69 -32.44
N LYS A 4 10.17 -20.56 -31.44
CA LYS A 4 9.29 -20.63 -30.26
C LYS A 4 9.53 -19.45 -29.32
N LEU A 5 8.44 -18.74 -29.04
CA LEU A 5 8.30 -17.64 -28.09
C LEU A 5 8.54 -18.18 -26.66
N THR A 6 9.73 -17.98 -26.12
CA THR A 6 10.16 -18.50 -24.80
C THR A 6 10.46 -17.37 -23.82
N THR A 7 9.63 -16.33 -23.80
CA THR A 7 9.88 -15.11 -23.01
C THR A 7 8.68 -14.66 -22.15
N ALA A 8 7.61 -15.45 -22.06
CA ALA A 8 6.39 -15.07 -21.33
C ALA A 8 6.30 -15.64 -19.89
N ILE A 9 7.22 -16.49 -19.46
CA ILE A 9 7.14 -17.19 -18.15
C ILE A 9 7.88 -16.42 -17.04
N GLY A 10 8.83 -15.54 -17.38
CA GLY A 10 9.62 -14.78 -16.40
C GLY A 10 8.87 -13.62 -15.72
N LEU A 11 7.84 -13.05 -16.36
CA LEU A 11 7.16 -11.85 -15.87
C LEU A 11 6.07 -12.13 -14.81
N ARG A 12 5.58 -13.38 -14.73
CA ARG A 12 4.55 -13.79 -13.74
C ARG A 12 5.08 -13.92 -12.31
N LYS A 13 6.40 -14.08 -12.10
CA LYS A 13 6.98 -14.15 -10.75
C LYS A 13 7.23 -12.78 -10.12
N ARG A 14 7.33 -11.70 -10.91
CA ARG A 14 7.68 -10.36 -10.41
C ARG A 14 6.49 -9.45 -10.11
N PHE A 15 5.27 -9.85 -10.49
CA PHE A 15 4.03 -9.09 -10.23
C PHE A 15 3.33 -9.44 -8.90
N ARG A 16 4.01 -10.13 -7.97
CA ARG A 16 3.49 -10.44 -6.61
C ARG A 16 3.58 -9.27 -5.61
N LEU A 17 4.08 -8.11 -6.03
CA LEU A 17 4.43 -7.00 -5.12
C LEU A 17 3.31 -5.98 -4.87
N ALA A 18 2.32 -5.84 -5.76
CA ALA A 18 1.12 -5.03 -5.48
C ALA A 18 0.15 -5.74 -4.51
N THR A 19 0.41 -7.00 -4.19
CA THR A 19 -0.37 -7.80 -3.25
C THR A 19 0.24 -7.78 -1.84
N ALA A 20 1.29 -7.01 -1.52
CA ALA A 20 1.88 -7.05 -0.18
C ALA A 20 0.96 -6.51 0.92
N GLY A 21 0.17 -5.46 0.64
CA GLY A 21 -0.81 -4.91 1.60
C GLY A 21 -2.03 -5.82 1.83
N LEU A 22 -2.34 -6.71 0.87
CA LEU A 22 -3.45 -7.66 0.97
C LEU A 22 -2.97 -9.09 1.33
N LEU A 23 -1.71 -9.46 1.03
CA LEU A 23 -1.09 -10.77 1.32
C LEU A 23 -0.75 -10.96 2.80
N VAL A 24 -0.58 -9.88 3.56
CA VAL A 24 -0.52 -9.98 5.03
C VAL A 24 -1.85 -10.52 5.59
N LEU A 25 -2.96 -10.37 4.86
CA LEU A 25 -4.27 -10.93 5.22
C LEU A 25 -4.68 -12.18 4.40
N SER A 26 -4.04 -12.46 3.26
CA SER A 26 -4.44 -13.55 2.35
C SER A 26 -3.42 -14.70 2.22
N SER A 27 -2.36 -14.73 3.03
CA SER A 27 -1.43 -15.87 3.07
C SER A 27 -2.03 -16.98 3.96
N PRO A 28 -2.32 -18.18 3.44
CA PRO A 28 -2.68 -19.30 4.30
C PRO A 28 -1.49 -19.64 5.20
N LEU A 29 -1.66 -19.48 6.52
CA LEU A 29 -0.68 -19.89 7.51
C LEU A 29 -0.47 -21.41 7.39
N ALA A 30 0.62 -21.81 6.74
CA ALA A 30 1.18 -23.13 6.91
C ALA A 30 1.98 -23.11 8.23
N LEU A 31 1.33 -23.50 9.32
CA LEU A 31 1.97 -23.78 10.60
C LEU A 31 2.87 -25.00 10.43
N SER A 32 4.15 -24.80 10.07
CA SER A 32 5.19 -25.80 10.28
C SER A 32 5.95 -25.44 11.55
N SER A 33 5.77 -26.24 12.60
CA SER A 33 6.52 -26.15 13.85
C SER A 33 7.97 -26.61 13.62
N SER A 34 8.89 -25.69 13.41
CA SER A 34 10.32 -25.93 13.58
C SER A 34 10.87 -24.97 14.63
N HIS A 35 11.35 -25.54 15.74
CA HIS A 35 12.08 -24.80 16.75
C HIS A 35 13.37 -24.26 16.12
N SER A 36 13.42 -22.94 15.92
CA SER A 36 14.64 -22.22 15.59
C SER A 36 14.85 -21.15 16.64
N THR A 37 15.95 -21.26 17.39
CA THR A 37 16.43 -20.27 18.35
C THR A 37 16.81 -19.00 17.59
N ALA A 38 15.91 -18.02 17.57
CA ALA A 38 16.18 -16.68 17.05
C ALA A 38 17.09 -15.92 18.02
N THR A 39 18.29 -15.58 17.57
CA THR A 39 19.19 -14.66 18.26
C THR A 39 18.64 -13.24 18.07
N ALA A 40 17.88 -12.73 19.04
CA ALA A 40 17.46 -11.34 19.07
C ALA A 40 18.70 -10.44 19.18
N GLN A 41 18.92 -9.59 18.20
CA GLN A 41 19.94 -8.54 18.27
C GLN A 41 19.52 -7.51 19.33
N THR A 42 20.48 -7.13 20.17
CA THR A 42 20.34 -6.21 21.28
C THR A 42 19.86 -4.82 20.80
N VAL A 43 18.76 -4.36 21.39
CA VAL A 43 18.31 -2.97 21.30
C VAL A 43 19.41 -2.09 21.89
N ASN A 44 20.02 -1.23 21.08
CA ASN A 44 21.04 -0.30 21.54
C ASN A 44 20.35 0.92 22.16
N GLU A 45 20.01 0.83 23.46
CA GLU A 45 19.43 1.90 24.25
C GLU A 45 20.52 2.90 24.68
N ASN A 46 20.81 3.91 23.84
CA ASN A 46 21.45 5.13 24.33
C ASN A 46 20.35 6.08 24.85
N GLY A 47 19.90 5.85 26.10
CA GLY A 47 18.86 6.62 26.77
C GLY A 47 19.41 7.57 27.84
N SER A 48 19.46 8.87 27.53
CA SER A 48 19.48 9.94 28.53
C SER A 48 18.05 10.14 29.08
N SER A 49 17.90 10.29 30.40
CA SER A 49 16.61 10.37 31.10
C SER A 49 15.70 11.53 30.63
N PRO A 50 14.36 11.37 30.64
CA PRO A 50 13.44 12.38 30.15
C PRO A 50 13.13 13.44 31.23
N THR A 51 13.32 14.71 30.87
CA THR A 51 12.77 15.87 31.58
C THR A 51 11.37 16.16 31.05
N ALA A 52 10.45 16.50 31.95
CA ALA A 52 9.01 16.60 31.70
C ALA A 52 8.59 17.69 30.69
N ALA A 53 7.60 17.31 29.86
CA ALA A 53 6.55 18.12 29.25
C ALA A 53 6.95 19.47 28.60
N ALA A 54 7.54 19.37 27.41
CA ALA A 54 7.23 20.33 26.35
C ALA A 54 6.15 19.70 25.45
N ASP A 55 5.20 20.49 24.98
CA ASP A 55 4.33 20.16 23.83
C ASP A 55 5.24 19.90 22.61
N THR A 56 5.80 18.70 22.54
CA THR A 56 6.59 18.26 21.41
C THR A 56 5.62 18.06 20.28
N LYS A 57 5.52 19.07 19.42
CA LYS A 57 4.89 18.99 18.10
C LYS A 57 5.41 17.72 17.42
N THR A 58 4.66 16.64 17.54
CA THR A 58 5.11 15.32 17.08
C THR A 58 5.27 15.39 15.58
N THR A 59 6.49 15.18 15.08
CA THR A 59 6.78 15.12 13.66
C THR A 59 5.84 14.12 12.97
N PRO A 60 5.01 14.54 12.00
CA PRO A 60 4.09 13.65 11.31
C PRO A 60 4.86 12.54 10.59
N ILE A 61 4.36 11.30 10.62
CA ILE A 61 5.01 10.15 9.94
C ILE A 61 5.25 10.44 8.44
N ALA A 62 4.39 11.21 7.79
CA ALA A 62 4.59 11.57 6.38
C ALA A 62 5.89 12.35 6.11
N SER A 63 6.38 13.14 7.07
CA SER A 63 7.65 13.86 6.92
C SER A 63 8.88 12.95 7.06
N MET A 64 8.66 11.68 7.44
CA MET A 64 9.69 10.65 7.56
C MET A 64 9.89 9.85 6.25
N HIS A 65 9.14 10.18 5.19
CA HIS A 65 9.37 9.64 3.86
C HIS A 65 10.50 10.38 3.15
N GLU A 66 11.33 9.60 2.46
CA GLU A 66 12.50 10.10 1.76
C GLU A 66 12.19 10.54 0.32
N PRO A 67 13.04 11.37 -0.31
CA PRO A 67 12.85 11.81 -1.68
C PRO A 67 12.76 10.67 -2.71
N THR A 68 13.26 9.48 -2.40
CA THR A 68 13.21 8.31 -3.29
C THR A 68 12.06 7.34 -3.00
N THR A 69 11.19 7.65 -2.03
CA THR A 69 9.99 6.85 -1.74
C THR A 69 9.09 6.80 -2.98
N LEU A 70 8.70 5.59 -3.38
CA LEU A 70 7.82 5.33 -4.52
C LEU A 70 6.38 5.09 -4.08
N ALA A 71 6.21 4.36 -2.99
CA ALA A 71 4.93 3.92 -2.49
C ALA A 71 4.85 4.02 -0.97
N VAL A 72 3.69 4.44 -0.47
CA VAL A 72 3.34 4.44 0.94
C VAL A 72 1.96 3.83 1.10
N VAL A 73 1.82 2.88 2.01
CA VAL A 73 0.54 2.33 2.45
C VAL A 73 0.34 2.73 3.90
N LYS A 74 -0.70 3.49 4.17
CA LYS A 74 -1.13 3.89 5.52
C LYS A 74 -2.34 3.04 5.92
N ILE A 75 -2.27 2.43 7.08
CA ILE A 75 -3.33 1.61 7.66
C ILE A 75 -3.70 2.22 9.00
N ASP A 76 -4.91 2.76 9.12
CA ASP A 76 -5.51 3.09 10.41
C ASP A 76 -5.91 1.79 11.12
N LEU A 77 -5.26 1.46 12.24
CA LEU A 77 -5.56 0.25 12.98
C LEU A 77 -6.87 0.36 13.78
N ALA A 78 -7.39 1.56 14.02
CA ALA A 78 -8.65 1.74 14.75
C ALA A 78 -9.85 1.27 13.92
N SER A 79 -9.80 1.41 12.59
CA SER A 79 -10.87 1.02 11.67
C SER A 79 -10.84 -0.46 11.26
N VAL A 80 -9.78 -1.22 11.60
CA VAL A 80 -9.67 -2.64 11.22
C VAL A 80 -10.52 -3.52 12.16
N ASP A 81 -11.61 -4.08 11.65
CA ASP A 81 -12.37 -5.12 12.35
C ASP A 81 -12.30 -6.44 11.57
N PRO A 82 -11.43 -7.39 11.99
CA PRO A 82 -11.27 -8.66 11.29
C PRO A 82 -12.55 -9.48 11.20
N THR A 83 -13.46 -9.35 12.17
CA THR A 83 -14.74 -10.05 12.18
C THR A 83 -15.67 -9.49 11.11
N GLN A 84 -15.80 -8.17 11.03
CA GLN A 84 -16.63 -7.51 10.01
C GLN A 84 -16.06 -7.70 8.61
N ILE A 85 -14.74 -7.67 8.45
CA ILE A 85 -14.07 -7.98 7.19
C ILE A 85 -14.39 -9.41 6.73
N ALA A 86 -14.34 -10.38 7.65
CA ALA A 86 -14.66 -11.78 7.33
C ALA A 86 -16.12 -11.96 6.92
N GLN A 87 -17.06 -11.34 7.65
CA GLN A 87 -18.50 -11.38 7.35
C GLN A 87 -18.81 -10.73 6.00
N TRP A 88 -18.20 -9.59 5.72
CA TRP A 88 -18.35 -8.92 4.43
C TRP A 88 -17.74 -9.75 3.28
N ALA A 89 -16.56 -10.33 3.48
CA ALA A 89 -15.94 -11.19 2.47
C ALA A 89 -16.83 -12.42 2.14
N GLU A 90 -17.48 -13.02 3.14
CA GLU A 90 -18.47 -14.08 2.94
C GLU A 90 -19.69 -13.58 2.15
N LYS A 91 -20.29 -12.45 2.56
CA LYS A 91 -21.43 -11.81 1.89
C LYS A 91 -21.15 -11.58 0.40
N VAL A 92 -20.00 -10.99 0.08
CA VAL A 92 -19.67 -10.54 -1.29
C VAL A 92 -19.15 -11.69 -2.16
N SER A 93 -18.43 -12.66 -1.59
CA SER A 93 -17.91 -13.79 -2.36
C SER A 93 -18.93 -14.92 -2.58
N GLY A 94 -19.97 -15.00 -1.74
CA GLY A 94 -20.90 -16.13 -1.71
C GLY A 94 -20.22 -17.46 -1.33
N LYS A 95 -18.98 -17.41 -0.83
CA LYS A 95 -18.21 -18.58 -0.38
C LYS A 95 -18.26 -18.67 1.14
N LYS A 96 -18.00 -19.88 1.64
CA LYS A 96 -17.93 -20.18 3.08
C LYS A 96 -17.02 -19.17 3.79
N SER A 97 -17.46 -18.73 4.96
CA SER A 97 -16.71 -17.90 5.89
C SER A 97 -15.24 -18.32 6.01
N LEU A 98 -14.36 -17.34 6.27
CA LEU A 98 -13.00 -17.62 6.68
C LEU A 98 -13.01 -18.55 7.92
N PRO A 99 -12.03 -19.46 8.06
CA PRO A 99 -11.93 -20.29 9.26
C PRO A 99 -11.91 -19.41 10.52
N PRO A 100 -12.73 -19.69 11.55
CA PRO A 100 -12.77 -18.86 12.76
C PRO A 100 -11.40 -18.67 13.43
N ALA A 101 -10.55 -19.71 13.38
CA ALA A 101 -9.18 -19.65 13.89
C ALA A 101 -8.32 -18.59 13.18
N LEU A 102 -8.51 -18.39 11.86
CA LEU A 102 -7.79 -17.35 11.11
C LEU A 102 -8.27 -15.95 11.52
N VAL A 103 -9.59 -15.77 11.67
CA VAL A 103 -10.16 -14.49 12.12
C VAL A 103 -9.64 -14.13 13.51
N MET A 104 -9.64 -15.09 14.44
CA MET A 104 -9.09 -14.91 15.79
C MET A 104 -7.60 -14.58 15.79
N LEU A 105 -6.82 -15.21 14.91
CA LEU A 105 -5.38 -14.92 14.79
C LEU A 105 -5.14 -13.49 14.32
N VAL A 106 -5.86 -13.05 13.28
CA VAL A 106 -5.75 -11.68 12.75
C VAL A 106 -6.22 -10.66 13.79
N ASP A 107 -7.32 -10.94 14.49
CA ASP A 107 -7.81 -10.10 15.58
C ASP A 107 -6.81 -9.99 16.73
N GLY A 108 -6.22 -11.10 17.16
CA GLY A 108 -5.16 -11.12 18.17
C GLY A 108 -3.95 -10.28 17.74
N PHE A 109 -3.55 -10.36 16.46
CA PHE A 109 -2.46 -9.55 15.91
C PHE A 109 -2.79 -8.06 15.91
N VAL A 110 -3.97 -7.65 15.41
CA VAL A 110 -4.41 -6.25 15.39
C VAL A 110 -4.53 -5.69 16.81
N ASN A 111 -5.11 -6.45 17.74
CA ASN A 111 -5.24 -6.02 19.13
C ASN A 111 -3.87 -5.91 19.82
N SER A 112 -2.91 -6.76 19.47
CA SER A 112 -1.55 -6.65 20.01
C SER A 112 -0.83 -5.39 19.50
N LEU A 113 -1.05 -4.99 18.24
CA LEU A 113 -0.58 -3.68 17.73
C LEU A 113 -1.21 -2.51 18.47
N ARG A 114 -2.54 -2.55 18.69
CA ARG A 114 -3.25 -1.52 19.46
C ARG A 114 -2.77 -1.45 20.91
N ASN A 115 -2.51 -2.59 21.55
CA ASN A 115 -1.96 -2.67 22.90
C ASN A 115 -0.53 -2.14 22.99
N ALA A 116 0.21 -2.10 21.88
CA ALA A 116 1.49 -1.40 21.76
C ALA A 116 1.32 0.11 21.48
N SER A 117 0.13 0.67 21.68
CA SER A 117 -0.26 2.05 21.36
C SER A 117 -0.08 2.44 19.88
N VAL A 118 -0.06 1.48 18.95
CA VAL A 118 0.00 1.79 17.52
C VAL A 118 -1.39 2.17 17.04
N LYS A 119 -1.52 3.41 16.56
CA LYS A 119 -2.76 3.91 15.94
C LYS A 119 -2.74 3.71 14.43
N ASP A 120 -1.63 4.08 13.81
CA ASP A 120 -1.42 4.00 12.38
C ASP A 120 -0.12 3.28 12.04
N LEU A 121 -0.19 2.44 11.02
CA LEU A 121 0.93 1.71 10.45
C LEU A 121 1.21 2.25 9.05
N SER A 122 2.44 2.64 8.78
CA SER A 122 2.87 3.06 7.45
C SER A 122 3.88 2.07 6.89
N ILE A 123 3.59 1.50 5.72
CA ILE A 123 4.51 0.66 4.96
C ILE A 123 5.04 1.50 3.80
N THR A 124 6.35 1.70 3.72
CA THR A 124 6.98 2.51 2.67
C THR A 124 7.90 1.65 1.81
N MET A 125 8.01 2.00 0.54
CA MET A 125 8.93 1.38 -0.40
C MET A 125 9.57 2.45 -1.27
N SER A 126 10.88 2.58 -1.19
CA SER A 126 11.70 3.41 -2.08
C SER A 126 12.21 2.64 -3.29
N THR A 127 12.86 3.35 -4.21
CA THR A 127 13.59 2.74 -5.32
C THR A 127 14.67 1.76 -4.84
N ALA A 128 15.38 2.08 -3.74
CA ALA A 128 16.38 1.19 -3.18
C ALA A 128 15.76 -0.07 -2.56
N ASP A 129 14.62 0.09 -1.89
CA ASP A 129 13.88 -1.02 -1.27
C ASP A 129 13.37 -2.02 -2.33
N LEU A 130 12.97 -1.51 -3.50
CA LEU A 130 12.54 -2.35 -4.63
C LEU A 130 13.66 -3.28 -5.12
N MET A 131 14.91 -2.80 -5.10
CA MET A 131 16.09 -3.59 -5.47
C MET A 131 16.48 -4.60 -4.39
N GLN A 132 16.29 -4.24 -3.12
CA GLN A 132 16.57 -5.12 -1.98
C GLN A 132 15.46 -6.17 -1.76
N GLY A 133 14.24 -5.87 -2.22
CA GLY A 133 13.06 -6.72 -2.12
C GLY A 133 12.39 -6.68 -0.75
N THR A 134 12.61 -5.63 0.04
CA THR A 134 12.08 -5.50 1.41
C THR A 134 11.55 -4.10 1.66
N PRO A 135 10.27 -3.92 2.03
CA PRO A 135 9.73 -2.62 2.41
C PRO A 135 10.21 -2.22 3.81
N ALA A 136 9.95 -0.97 4.18
CA ALA A 136 10.05 -0.53 5.57
C ALA A 136 8.66 -0.40 6.22
N VAL A 137 8.58 -0.66 7.51
CA VAL A 137 7.38 -0.44 8.33
C VAL A 137 7.71 0.64 9.36
N ILE A 138 6.84 1.64 9.44
CA ILE A 138 6.97 2.82 10.30
C ILE A 138 5.71 2.92 11.15
N ALA A 139 5.86 2.99 12.47
CA ALA A 139 4.75 3.11 13.40
C ALA A 139 5.16 3.91 14.63
N ARG A 140 4.27 4.78 15.09
CA ARG A 140 4.40 5.39 16.43
C ARG A 140 3.98 4.36 17.48
N THR A 141 4.76 4.23 18.54
CA THR A 141 4.50 3.26 19.61
C THR A 141 5.10 3.72 20.93
N ASP A 142 4.39 3.47 22.02
CA ASP A 142 4.91 3.65 23.38
C ASP A 142 5.53 2.35 23.92
N ASN A 143 5.38 1.23 23.19
CA ASN A 143 5.89 -0.08 23.56
C ASN A 143 6.62 -0.75 22.39
N PRO A 144 7.87 -0.31 22.10
CA PRO A 144 8.65 -0.84 20.99
C PRO A 144 8.99 -2.33 21.14
N ALA A 145 9.03 -2.87 22.36
CA ALA A 145 9.33 -4.28 22.61
C ALA A 145 8.22 -5.20 22.09
N ILE A 146 6.94 -4.88 22.39
CA ILE A 146 5.79 -5.63 21.87
C ILE A 146 5.76 -5.53 20.34
N LEU A 147 5.92 -4.32 19.80
CA LEU A 147 5.94 -4.10 18.36
C LEU A 147 7.05 -4.91 17.67
N ASN A 148 8.24 -4.96 18.26
CA ASN A 148 9.36 -5.73 17.76
C ASN A 148 9.07 -7.22 17.68
N GLY A 149 8.57 -7.82 18.77
CA GLY A 149 8.27 -9.25 18.80
C GLY A 149 7.27 -9.66 17.72
N MET A 150 6.24 -8.85 17.50
CA MET A 150 5.22 -9.11 16.49
C MET A 150 5.75 -8.94 15.06
N LEU A 151 6.41 -7.82 14.78
CA LEU A 151 6.91 -7.54 13.43
C LEU A 151 8.08 -8.44 13.07
N ALA A 152 8.90 -8.89 14.02
CA ALA A 152 9.94 -9.88 13.80
C ALA A 152 9.38 -11.22 13.32
N MET A 153 8.29 -11.70 13.93
CA MET A 153 7.63 -12.93 13.49
C MET A 153 7.11 -12.81 12.05
N LEU A 154 6.40 -11.72 11.73
CA LEU A 154 5.92 -11.47 10.37
C LEU A 154 7.06 -11.32 9.36
N TRP A 155 8.12 -10.63 9.76
CA TRP A 155 9.30 -10.41 8.93
C TRP A 155 9.99 -11.73 8.61
N GLN A 156 10.21 -12.61 9.60
CA GLN A 156 10.82 -13.91 9.38
C GLN A 156 9.97 -14.80 8.46
N GLN A 157 8.65 -14.69 8.52
CA GLN A 157 7.75 -15.41 7.63
C GLN A 157 7.78 -14.87 6.20
N ALA A 158 7.83 -13.55 6.02
CA ALA A 158 7.83 -12.90 4.71
C ALA A 158 9.22 -12.88 4.04
N PHE A 159 10.28 -12.77 4.83
CA PHE A 159 11.66 -12.55 4.42
C PHE A 159 12.62 -13.42 5.26
N PRO A 160 12.55 -14.76 5.15
CA PRO A 160 13.28 -15.68 6.03
C PRO A 160 14.80 -15.49 6.03
N ASP A 161 15.36 -15.03 4.91
CA ASP A 161 16.81 -14.84 4.72
C ASP A 161 17.26 -13.38 4.89
N ARG A 162 16.38 -12.49 5.40
CA ARG A 162 16.69 -11.07 5.56
C ARG A 162 16.72 -10.70 7.04
N PRO A 163 17.83 -10.14 7.56
CA PRO A 163 17.84 -9.64 8.93
C PRO A 163 16.85 -8.48 9.07
N LEU A 164 16.12 -8.47 10.17
CA LEU A 164 15.28 -7.35 10.56
C LEU A 164 16.08 -6.39 11.42
N THR A 165 16.05 -5.10 11.09
CA THR A 165 16.53 -4.02 11.94
C THR A 165 15.35 -3.25 12.48
N LEU A 166 15.40 -2.95 13.78
CA LEU A 166 14.50 -2.00 14.45
C LEU A 166 15.32 -0.81 14.95
N LYS A 167 14.83 0.40 14.68
CA LYS A 167 15.35 1.63 15.29
C LYS A 167 14.22 2.53 15.75
N LEU A 168 14.35 3.09 16.95
CA LEU A 168 13.41 4.06 17.50
C LEU A 168 13.99 5.48 17.35
N VAL A 169 13.20 6.41 16.83
CA VAL A 169 13.55 7.84 16.76
C VAL A 169 12.30 8.64 17.13
N ASP A 170 12.37 9.46 18.18
CA ASP A 170 11.28 10.35 18.63
C ASP A 170 9.92 9.63 18.83
N GLY A 171 9.97 8.44 19.42
CA GLY A 171 8.79 7.58 19.64
C GLY A 171 8.22 6.93 18.38
N VAL A 172 8.95 6.99 17.25
CA VAL A 172 8.59 6.31 16.01
C VAL A 172 9.57 5.17 15.75
N ALA A 173 9.00 3.98 15.60
CA ALA A 173 9.73 2.76 15.33
C ALA A 173 9.82 2.53 13.82
N PHE A 174 11.03 2.27 13.35
CA PHE A 174 11.38 1.97 11.97
C PHE A 174 11.84 0.52 11.88
N PHE A 175 11.21 -0.25 11.01
CA PHE A 175 11.48 -1.66 10.77
C PHE A 175 11.85 -1.87 9.31
N GLY A 176 12.90 -2.63 9.03
CA GLY A 176 13.33 -2.92 7.66
C GLY A 176 14.69 -3.60 7.61
N SER A 177 15.32 -3.61 6.44
CA SER A 177 16.75 -3.91 6.35
C SER A 177 17.58 -2.85 7.10
N ALA A 178 18.81 -3.18 7.46
CA ALA A 178 19.70 -2.24 8.15
C ALA A 178 19.93 -0.97 7.31
N GLU A 179 20.11 -1.13 6.00
CA GLU A 179 20.32 -0.05 5.04
C GLU A 179 19.08 0.84 4.93
N THR A 180 17.88 0.26 4.88
CA THR A 180 16.62 1.02 4.79
C THR A 180 16.34 1.78 6.06
N VAL A 181 16.53 1.16 7.23
CA VAL A 181 16.35 1.84 8.52
C VAL A 181 17.37 2.97 8.70
N GLN A 182 18.64 2.74 8.33
CA GLN A 182 19.65 3.79 8.36
C GLN A 182 19.26 4.97 7.47
N ARG A 183 18.79 4.69 6.25
CA ARG A 183 18.42 5.72 5.27
C ARG A 183 17.22 6.56 5.71
N LEU A 184 16.16 5.92 6.21
CA LEU A 184 14.93 6.59 6.68
C LEU A 184 15.15 7.39 7.96
N THR A 185 16.10 6.97 8.81
CA THR A 185 16.41 7.68 10.06
C THR A 185 17.47 8.76 9.91
N SER A 186 18.13 8.85 8.75
CA SER A 186 19.10 9.92 8.44
C SER A 186 18.41 11.26 8.26
N GLU A 187 18.92 12.32 8.90
CA GLU A 187 18.40 13.68 8.75
C GLU A 187 18.53 14.19 7.30
N THR A 188 19.55 13.76 6.59
CA THR A 188 19.82 14.16 5.19
C THR A 188 18.73 13.72 4.20
N ASN A 189 17.91 12.74 4.59
CA ASN A 189 16.94 12.11 3.70
C ASN A 189 15.49 12.38 4.11
N ARG A 190 15.24 13.33 5.02
CA ARG A 190 13.89 13.68 5.47
C ARG A 190 13.24 14.73 4.56
N GLY A 191 11.90 14.80 4.59
CA GLY A 191 11.17 15.97 4.10
C GLY A 191 10.72 15.94 2.64
N SER A 192 10.28 14.79 2.12
CA SER A 192 9.61 14.78 0.82
C SER A 192 8.16 15.27 0.93
N ASP A 193 7.89 16.49 0.47
CA ASP A 193 6.53 17.05 0.38
C ASP A 193 5.60 16.27 -0.57
N ARG A 194 6.16 15.38 -1.42
CA ARG A 194 5.39 14.54 -2.35
C ARG A 194 4.33 13.68 -1.67
N PHE A 195 4.50 13.35 -0.38
CA PHE A 195 3.54 12.56 0.40
C PHE A 195 2.73 13.42 1.39
N ALA A 196 2.81 14.75 1.32
CA ALA A 196 2.02 15.66 2.16
C ALA A 196 0.51 15.49 1.94
N LEU A 197 0.08 15.03 0.76
CA LEU A 197 -1.32 14.74 0.45
C LEU A 197 -1.92 13.63 1.34
N LEU A 198 -1.12 12.65 1.78
CA LEU A 198 -1.57 11.61 2.71
C LEU A 198 -2.02 12.17 4.08
N GLN A 199 -1.57 13.37 4.43
CA GLN A 199 -1.92 14.02 5.69
C GLN A 199 -2.94 15.14 5.50
N SER A 200 -2.77 15.96 4.47
CA SER A 200 -3.58 17.16 4.24
C SER A 200 -4.94 16.85 3.61
N HIS A 201 -5.04 15.76 2.85
CA HIS A 201 -6.25 15.37 2.14
C HIS A 201 -6.52 13.87 2.31
N PRO A 202 -6.81 13.41 3.55
CA PRO A 202 -7.12 12.00 3.76
C PRO A 202 -8.40 11.64 3.01
N LEU A 203 -8.29 10.71 2.06
CA LEU A 203 -9.46 10.24 1.31
C LEU A 203 -10.37 9.39 2.20
N LEU A 204 -9.80 8.33 2.79
CA LEU A 204 -10.46 7.36 3.66
C LEU A 204 -9.45 6.84 4.72
N ASP A 205 -9.90 5.95 5.59
CA ASP A 205 -9.18 5.44 6.78
C ASP A 205 -7.84 4.78 6.40
N HIS A 206 -7.84 3.98 5.33
CA HIS A 206 -6.64 3.38 4.77
C HIS A 206 -6.32 4.00 3.42
N GLN A 207 -5.03 4.14 3.14
CA GLN A 207 -4.57 4.86 1.95
C GLN A 207 -3.35 4.19 1.35
N ILE A 208 -3.28 4.17 0.03
CA ILE A 208 -2.09 3.83 -0.74
C ILE A 208 -1.76 5.07 -1.56
N MET A 209 -0.54 5.57 -1.47
CA MET A 209 -0.05 6.62 -2.35
C MET A 209 1.14 6.12 -3.13
N LEU A 210 1.09 6.32 -4.44
CA LEU A 210 2.16 6.06 -5.37
C LEU A 210 2.60 7.41 -5.94
N SER A 211 3.89 7.73 -5.82
CA SER A 211 4.48 8.91 -6.43
C SER A 211 5.89 8.61 -6.91
N LEU A 212 6.12 8.76 -8.20
CA LEU A 212 7.45 8.59 -8.77
C LEU A 212 8.27 9.87 -8.57
N PRO A 213 9.55 9.78 -8.16
CA PRO A 213 10.47 10.89 -8.23
C PRO A 213 10.55 11.43 -9.67
N GLU A 214 10.80 12.73 -9.83
CA GLU A 214 10.81 13.37 -11.14
C GLU A 214 11.79 12.70 -12.12
N GLU A 215 12.98 12.31 -11.64
CA GLU A 215 13.95 11.54 -12.41
C GLU A 215 13.38 10.20 -12.87
N ALA A 216 12.83 9.40 -11.97
CA ALA A 216 12.23 8.11 -12.30
C ALA A 216 11.06 8.25 -13.27
N ARG A 217 10.30 9.33 -13.18
CA ARG A 217 9.20 9.65 -14.10
C ARG A 217 9.72 9.99 -15.50
N ARG A 218 10.76 10.82 -15.60
CA ARG A 218 11.41 11.15 -16.88
C ARG A 218 12.00 9.91 -17.53
N ASP A 219 12.68 9.08 -16.75
CA ASP A 219 13.25 7.81 -17.23
C ASP A 219 12.15 6.86 -17.72
N LEU A 220 11.06 6.72 -16.95
CA LEU A 220 9.92 5.91 -17.35
C LEU A 220 9.30 6.41 -18.66
N ALA A 221 9.07 7.72 -18.80
CA ALA A 221 8.55 8.31 -20.02
C ALA A 221 9.47 8.06 -21.23
N ALA A 222 10.79 8.13 -21.03
CA ALA A 222 11.77 7.89 -22.09
C ALA A 222 11.70 6.45 -22.64
N VAL A 223 11.43 5.45 -21.79
CA VAL A 223 11.38 4.04 -22.20
C VAL A 223 9.98 3.54 -22.56
N TRP A 224 8.91 4.23 -22.17
CA TRP A 224 7.55 3.80 -22.48
C TRP A 224 7.18 4.11 -23.95
N PRO A 225 6.29 3.29 -24.58
CA PRO A 225 5.87 3.52 -25.94
C PRO A 225 4.88 4.68 -26.04
N ASP A 226 4.80 5.26 -27.24
CA ASP A 226 3.86 6.35 -27.54
C ASP A 226 2.41 5.90 -27.76
N ARG A 227 2.19 4.60 -27.92
CA ARG A 227 0.87 4.04 -28.23
C ARG A 227 0.67 2.72 -27.49
N MET A 228 -0.55 2.50 -27.04
CA MET A 228 -1.00 1.19 -26.59
C MET A 228 -1.04 0.20 -27.76
N PRO A 229 -0.97 -1.12 -27.48
CA PRO A 229 -1.24 -2.14 -28.48
C PRO A 229 -2.62 -1.94 -29.12
N ALA A 230 -2.77 -2.30 -30.40
CA ALA A 230 -4.02 -2.13 -31.14
C ALA A 230 -5.23 -2.85 -30.52
N ALA A 231 -4.98 -3.95 -29.78
CA ALA A 231 -6.01 -4.70 -29.06
C ALA A 231 -6.50 -4.01 -27.76
N SER A 232 -5.85 -2.92 -27.34
CA SER A 232 -6.28 -2.17 -26.15
C SER A 232 -7.63 -1.51 -26.42
N PRO A 233 -8.62 -1.66 -25.52
CA PRO A 233 -9.92 -1.04 -25.70
C PRO A 233 -9.89 0.48 -25.49
N VAL A 234 -8.81 0.99 -24.86
CA VAL A 234 -8.54 2.42 -24.72
C VAL A 234 -7.23 2.74 -25.41
N GLN A 235 -7.27 3.73 -26.29
CA GLN A 235 -6.10 4.23 -27.01
C GLN A 235 -5.58 5.48 -26.28
N PHE A 236 -4.33 5.41 -25.83
CA PHE A 236 -3.62 6.53 -25.21
C PHE A 236 -2.11 6.36 -25.41
N SER A 237 -1.32 7.36 -25.04
CA SER A 237 0.14 7.31 -25.01
C SER A 237 0.62 7.00 -23.59
N PRO A 238 1.15 5.79 -23.31
CA PRO A 238 1.78 5.48 -22.03
C PRO A 238 2.91 6.44 -21.66
N ARG A 239 3.75 6.81 -22.64
CA ARG A 239 4.77 7.85 -22.45
C ARG A 239 4.17 9.15 -21.91
N GLN A 240 3.12 9.66 -22.56
CA GLN A 240 2.48 10.90 -22.12
C GLN A 240 1.85 10.74 -20.73
N MET A 241 1.21 9.59 -20.45
CA MET A 241 0.64 9.29 -19.14
C MET A 241 1.71 9.32 -18.03
N ALA A 242 2.89 8.74 -18.26
CA ALA A 242 3.99 8.85 -17.30
C ALA A 242 4.40 10.30 -17.06
N SER A 243 4.50 11.13 -18.10
CA SER A 243 4.86 12.54 -17.95
C SER A 243 3.78 13.37 -17.26
N ASP A 244 2.51 13.06 -17.53
CA ASP A 244 1.34 13.81 -17.04
C ASP A 244 1.06 13.54 -15.56
N LEU A 245 1.36 12.33 -15.08
CA LEU A 245 1.03 11.86 -13.74
C LEU A 245 2.12 12.25 -12.74
N GLU A 246 1.71 12.81 -11.60
CA GLU A 246 2.60 13.16 -10.49
C GLU A 246 2.42 12.18 -9.32
N SER A 247 1.17 11.89 -8.95
CA SER A 247 0.87 10.88 -7.94
C SER A 247 -0.51 10.26 -8.13
N VAL A 248 -0.69 9.08 -7.56
CA VAL A 248 -1.97 8.41 -7.40
C VAL A 248 -2.15 8.07 -5.93
N GLN A 249 -3.29 8.46 -5.38
CA GLN A 249 -3.72 8.09 -4.04
C GLN A 249 -4.98 7.24 -4.16
N ILE A 250 -5.03 6.15 -3.42
CA ILE A 250 -6.16 5.23 -3.34
C ILE A 250 -6.56 5.19 -1.87
N GLY A 251 -7.70 5.78 -1.54
CA GLY A 251 -8.34 5.64 -0.25
C GLY A 251 -9.28 4.45 -0.26
N PHE A 252 -9.27 3.66 0.81
CA PHE A 252 -10.28 2.65 1.03
C PHE A 252 -10.73 2.60 2.48
N ARG A 253 -12.00 2.27 2.67
CA ARG A 253 -12.63 2.01 3.97
C ARG A 253 -12.99 0.54 4.04
N LEU A 254 -12.66 -0.09 5.16
CA LEU A 254 -13.04 -1.48 5.40
C LEU A 254 -14.50 -1.57 5.88
N PRO A 255 -15.14 -2.75 5.80
CA PRO A 255 -16.49 -2.98 6.34
C PRO A 255 -16.62 -2.47 7.79
N PRO A 256 -17.81 -2.00 8.20
CA PRO A 256 -19.14 -2.32 7.63
C PRO A 256 -19.59 -1.45 6.47
N GLN A 257 -18.92 -0.32 6.23
CA GLN A 257 -19.26 0.63 5.17
C GLN A 257 -18.09 0.69 4.17
N PRO A 258 -17.91 -0.35 3.33
CA PRO A 258 -16.78 -0.39 2.41
C PRO A 258 -16.81 0.82 1.49
N GLY A 259 -15.68 1.47 1.28
CA GLY A 259 -15.59 2.66 0.44
C GLY A 259 -14.31 2.63 -0.37
N LEU A 260 -14.34 3.21 -1.57
CA LEU A 260 -13.18 3.31 -2.44
C LEU A 260 -13.16 4.68 -3.11
N ASP A 261 -12.01 5.35 -3.00
CA ASP A 261 -11.77 6.66 -3.57
C ASP A 261 -10.39 6.67 -4.21
N PHE A 262 -10.26 7.27 -5.39
CA PHE A 262 -9.01 7.47 -6.07
C PHE A 262 -8.81 8.96 -6.31
N SER A 263 -7.64 9.47 -5.99
CA SER A 263 -7.20 10.80 -6.37
C SER A 263 -5.97 10.68 -7.26
N VAL A 264 -5.99 11.35 -8.40
CA VAL A 264 -4.84 11.45 -9.30
C VAL A 264 -4.42 12.91 -9.34
N GLN A 265 -3.16 13.14 -9.01
CA GLN A 265 -2.52 14.43 -9.16
C GLN A 265 -1.76 14.45 -10.49
N ALA A 266 -2.14 15.38 -11.36
CA ALA A 266 -1.44 15.66 -12.60
C ALA A 266 -0.47 16.83 -12.44
N VAL A 267 0.46 16.98 -13.39
CA VAL A 267 1.43 18.10 -13.41
C VAL A 267 0.77 19.46 -13.61
N ASP A 268 -0.35 19.50 -14.33
CA ASP A 268 -1.10 20.71 -14.63
C ASP A 268 -2.55 20.36 -15.01
N ALA A 269 -3.39 21.38 -15.19
CA ALA A 269 -4.80 21.20 -15.53
C ALA A 269 -5.02 20.59 -16.93
N ALA A 270 -4.12 20.80 -17.88
CA ALA A 270 -4.23 20.23 -19.22
C ALA A 270 -3.92 18.72 -19.19
N ALA A 271 -2.91 18.31 -18.42
CA ALA A 271 -2.60 16.93 -18.10
C ALA A 271 -3.77 16.26 -17.36
N ALA A 272 -4.38 16.95 -16.38
CA ALA A 272 -5.56 16.43 -15.69
C ALA A 272 -6.71 16.15 -16.67
N GLY A 273 -7.04 17.08 -17.58
CA GLY A 273 -8.08 16.86 -18.59
C GLY A 273 -7.81 15.65 -19.51
N ARG A 274 -6.54 15.39 -19.86
CA ARG A 274 -6.15 14.19 -20.62
C ARG A 274 -6.34 12.92 -19.80
N ILE A 275 -5.87 12.89 -18.56
CA ILE A 275 -6.01 11.73 -17.67
C ILE A 275 -7.49 11.44 -17.39
N GLU A 276 -8.31 12.47 -17.17
CA GLU A 276 -9.76 12.32 -16.95
C GLU A 276 -10.42 11.66 -18.16
N THR A 277 -10.09 12.14 -19.37
CA THR A 277 -10.60 11.57 -20.63
C THR A 277 -10.25 10.09 -20.77
N ILE A 278 -8.99 9.73 -20.48
CA ILE A 278 -8.51 8.34 -20.53
C ILE A 278 -9.23 7.49 -19.47
N THR A 279 -9.40 8.02 -18.26
CA THR A 279 -10.07 7.33 -17.15
C THR A 279 -11.54 7.06 -17.48
N LYS A 280 -12.27 8.06 -17.99
CA LYS A 280 -13.65 7.90 -18.45
C LYS A 280 -13.77 6.83 -19.53
N ALA A 281 -12.86 6.82 -20.51
CA ALA A 281 -12.83 5.81 -21.55
C ALA A 281 -12.53 4.39 -20.99
N ALA A 282 -11.62 4.29 -20.02
CA ALA A 282 -11.28 3.02 -19.37
C ALA A 282 -12.44 2.46 -18.55
N ILE A 283 -13.11 3.29 -17.76
CA ILE A 283 -14.28 2.87 -16.97
C ILE A 283 -15.40 2.44 -17.91
N LYS A 284 -15.66 3.21 -18.98
CA LYS A 284 -16.65 2.87 -20.02
C LYS A 284 -16.39 1.51 -20.66
N SER A 285 -15.12 1.20 -20.92
CA SER A 285 -14.73 -0.07 -21.51
C SER A 285 -14.79 -1.23 -20.52
N ALA A 286 -14.44 -1.00 -19.26
CA ALA A 286 -14.31 -2.05 -18.27
C ALA A 286 -15.68 -2.50 -17.73
N SER A 287 -16.66 -1.60 -17.73
CA SER A 287 -17.88 -1.78 -16.97
C SER A 287 -19.05 -1.04 -17.59
N PRO A 288 -20.22 -1.69 -17.77
CA PRO A 288 -21.45 -0.98 -18.11
C PRO A 288 -21.94 -0.07 -16.97
N TYR A 289 -21.27 -0.07 -15.81
CA TYR A 289 -21.68 0.62 -14.59
C TYR A 289 -21.02 2.00 -14.43
N LEU A 290 -20.78 2.71 -15.53
CA LEU A 290 -20.26 4.09 -15.51
C LEU A 290 -21.07 5.00 -14.57
N ASP A 291 -22.40 4.81 -14.55
CA ASP A 291 -23.32 5.64 -13.77
C ASP A 291 -23.12 5.52 -12.26
N ARG A 292 -22.30 4.56 -11.82
CA ARG A 292 -21.94 4.30 -10.41
C ARG A 292 -20.61 4.88 -9.99
N VAL A 293 -19.89 5.53 -10.91
CA VAL A 293 -18.58 6.12 -10.65
C VAL A 293 -18.66 7.62 -10.85
N THR A 294 -18.41 8.37 -9.79
CA THR A 294 -18.32 9.83 -9.86
C THR A 294 -16.89 10.22 -10.20
N ILE A 295 -16.71 11.08 -11.21
CA ILE A 295 -15.40 11.61 -11.61
C ILE A 295 -15.49 13.14 -11.59
N GLU A 296 -14.65 13.74 -10.76
CA GLU A 296 -14.55 15.19 -10.59
C GLU A 296 -13.13 15.66 -10.88
N SER A 297 -13.00 16.80 -11.53
CA SER A 297 -11.69 17.41 -11.81
C SER A 297 -11.66 18.83 -11.24
N ASN A 298 -10.62 19.16 -10.49
CA ASN A 298 -10.38 20.49 -9.95
C ASN A 298 -8.92 20.89 -10.17
N GLY A 299 -8.68 21.72 -11.18
CA GLY A 299 -7.34 22.12 -11.60
C GLY A 299 -6.50 20.89 -11.97
N PRO A 300 -5.36 20.65 -11.31
CA PRO A 300 -4.51 19.49 -11.59
C PRO A 300 -4.96 18.19 -10.91
N ALA A 301 -5.99 18.22 -10.05
CA ALA A 301 -6.46 17.06 -9.32
C ALA A 301 -7.69 16.43 -9.98
N ILE A 302 -7.73 15.10 -10.03
CA ILE A 302 -8.86 14.30 -10.48
C ILE A 302 -9.27 13.37 -9.34
N ARG A 303 -10.54 13.39 -8.96
CA ARG A 303 -11.10 12.49 -7.95
C ARG A 303 -12.09 11.53 -8.59
N ILE A 304 -11.98 10.25 -8.23
CA ILE A 304 -12.84 9.18 -8.70
C ILE A 304 -13.39 8.47 -7.46
N SER A 305 -14.69 8.55 -7.23
CA SER A 305 -15.31 7.99 -6.03
C SER A 305 -16.38 6.97 -6.40
N ILE A 306 -16.46 5.89 -5.59
CA ILE A 306 -17.47 4.85 -5.71
C ILE A 306 -18.19 4.75 -4.37
N SER A 307 -19.53 4.82 -4.40
CA SER A 307 -20.34 4.70 -3.19
C SER A 307 -20.24 3.28 -2.59
N SER A 308 -20.54 3.13 -1.30
CA SER A 308 -20.49 1.83 -0.64
C SER A 308 -21.44 0.81 -1.28
N GLU A 309 -22.64 1.23 -1.62
CA GLU A 309 -23.67 0.36 -2.24
C GLU A 309 -23.21 -0.08 -3.63
N ASP A 310 -22.67 0.84 -4.42
CA ASP A 310 -22.16 0.56 -5.76
C ASP A 310 -20.94 -0.34 -5.73
N LEU A 311 -20.04 -0.15 -4.75
CA LEU A 311 -18.85 -0.97 -4.57
C LEU A 311 -19.21 -2.41 -4.25
N GLU A 312 -20.15 -2.65 -3.32
CA GLU A 312 -20.63 -4.00 -3.00
C GLU A 312 -21.23 -4.69 -4.23
N ALA A 313 -22.04 -3.95 -5.00
CA ALA A 313 -22.65 -4.47 -6.21
C ALA A 313 -21.61 -4.80 -7.30
N LEU A 314 -20.59 -3.94 -7.47
CA LEU A 314 -19.49 -4.15 -8.41
C LEU A 314 -18.69 -5.41 -8.08
N ILE A 315 -18.31 -5.59 -6.80
CA ILE A 315 -17.48 -6.74 -6.41
C ILE A 315 -18.28 -8.05 -6.52
N SER A 316 -19.53 -8.06 -6.05
CA SER A 316 -20.39 -9.25 -6.11
C SER A 316 -20.58 -9.75 -7.56
N GLN A 317 -20.76 -8.82 -8.49
CA GLN A 317 -20.93 -9.14 -9.91
C GLN A 317 -19.61 -9.53 -10.60
N GLY A 318 -18.51 -8.86 -10.28
CA GLY A 318 -17.18 -9.19 -10.80
C GLY A 318 -16.75 -10.61 -10.44
N ILE A 319 -17.04 -11.04 -9.21
CA ILE A 319 -16.80 -12.42 -8.75
C ILE A 319 -17.67 -13.41 -9.55
N GLY A 320 -18.94 -13.08 -9.81
CA GLY A 320 -19.83 -13.90 -10.64
C GLY A 320 -19.30 -14.14 -12.05
N ILE A 321 -18.81 -13.09 -12.73
CA ILE A 321 -18.24 -13.19 -14.09
C ILE A 321 -16.95 -14.03 -14.09
N ALA A 322 -16.08 -13.84 -13.10
CA ALA A 322 -14.84 -14.60 -12.98
C ALA A 322 -15.11 -16.10 -12.78
N ILE A 323 -16.11 -16.46 -11.97
CA ILE A 323 -16.53 -17.85 -11.75
C ILE A 323 -17.15 -18.44 -13.03
N ALA A 324 -17.99 -17.68 -13.75
CA ALA A 324 -18.61 -18.15 -14.99
C ALA A 324 -17.58 -18.44 -16.09
N ARG A 325 -16.47 -17.70 -16.15
CA ARG A 325 -15.37 -17.93 -17.11
C ARG A 325 -14.48 -19.12 -16.78
N GLN A 326 -14.56 -19.66 -15.55
CA GLN A 326 -13.76 -20.81 -15.12
C GLN A 326 -14.49 -22.16 -15.27
N LYS A 327 -15.79 -22.14 -15.60
CA LYS A 327 -16.57 -23.33 -15.93
C LYS A 327 -16.59 -23.53 -17.44
#